data_AF-A0A8T5S2L9-F1
#
_entry.id   AF-A0A8T5S2L9-F1
#
_cell.length_a   1.000
_cell.length_b   1.000
_cell.length_c   1.000
_cell.angle_alpha   90.00
_cell.angle_beta   90.00
_cell.angle_gamma   90.00
#
_symmetry.space_group_name_H-M   'P 1'
#
loop_
_entity.id
_entity.type
_entity.pdbx_description
1 polymer ?
#
loop_
_entity_poly.entity_id
_entity_poly.type
_entity_poly.pdbx_seq_one_letter_code
_entity_poly.pdbx_strand_id
1 'polypeptide(L)'
;MSQENETRFCPYCGIKLEHPYWQHIQSVHPERYTQKETWVKLYQDYRNLGMDEAISLTVISELFNATIDEIKSFLKNKKAL
;
A
#
# COMPACT_ATOMS: atom_id res chain seq x y z
N MET A 1 7.12 19.68 13.24
CA MET A 1 5.77 20.20 12.94
C MET A 1 5.57 20.05 11.45
N SER A 2 4.80 19.03 11.06
CA SER A 2 4.00 18.87 9.82
C SER A 2 3.44 17.45 9.88
N GLN A 3 2.52 17.20 10.82
CA GLN A 3 1.60 16.07 10.67
C GLN A 3 0.64 16.47 9.56
N GLU A 4 1.10 16.40 8.32
CA GLU A 4 0.18 16.38 7.20
C GLU A 4 -0.71 15.17 7.45
N ASN A 5 -1.96 15.43 7.78
CA ASN A 5 -3.04 14.45 7.74
C ASN A 5 -3.16 14.01 6.27
N GLU A 6 -2.20 13.21 5.81
CA GLU A 6 -2.26 12.49 4.56
C GLU A 6 -3.49 11.62 4.69
N THR A 7 -4.58 12.15 4.16
CA THR A 7 -5.86 11.50 4.17
C THR A 7 -5.75 10.37 3.17
N ARG A 8 -5.24 9.22 3.61
CA ARG A 8 -5.00 8.08 2.74
C ARG A 8 -6.30 7.31 2.56
N PHE A 9 -6.51 6.73 1.39
CA PHE A 9 -7.73 6.01 1.06
C PHE A 9 -7.44 4.53 0.83
N CYS A 10 -8.43 3.70 1.13
CA CYS A 10 -8.34 2.26 0.95
C CYS A 10 -8.30 1.97 -0.55
N PRO A 11 -7.29 1.26 -1.04
CA PRO A 11 -7.15 0.89 -2.45
C PRO A 11 -8.28 -0.02 -2.96
N TYR A 12 -8.99 -0.71 -2.06
CA TYR A 12 -10.02 -1.68 -2.44
C TYR A 12 -11.45 -1.13 -2.40
N CYS A 13 -11.72 -0.20 -1.50
CA CYS A 13 -13.06 0.30 -1.24
C CYS A 13 -13.14 1.82 -1.14
N GLY A 14 -12.02 2.52 -1.34
CA GLY A 14 -11.97 3.99 -1.44
C GLY A 14 -12.28 4.73 -0.15
N ILE A 15 -12.39 4.04 1.00
CA ILE A 15 -12.67 4.68 2.29
C ILE A 15 -11.41 5.29 2.87
N LYS A 16 -11.56 6.44 3.52
CA LYS A 16 -10.46 7.08 4.24
C LYS A 16 -9.89 6.10 5.28
N LEU A 17 -8.62 5.76 5.14
CA LEU A 17 -7.85 4.97 6.08
C LEU A 17 -7.44 5.86 7.25
N GLU A 18 -7.62 5.34 8.45
CA GLU A 18 -7.04 5.92 9.66
C GLU A 18 -5.76 5.18 10.01
N HIS A 19 -4.83 5.89 10.66
CA HIS A 19 -3.58 5.30 11.07
C HIS A 19 -3.80 4.36 12.28
N PRO A 20 -3.29 3.11 12.25
CA PRO A 20 -2.47 2.52 11.20
C PRO A 20 -3.30 2.05 9.98
N TYR A 21 -2.87 2.45 8.78
CA TYR A 21 -3.65 2.29 7.54
C TYR A 21 -4.02 0.83 7.21
N TRP A 22 -3.25 -0.15 7.69
CA TRP A 22 -3.52 -1.57 7.47
C TRP A 22 -4.62 -2.15 8.31
N GLN A 23 -5.00 -1.53 9.43
CA GLN A 23 -6.03 -2.07 10.32
C GLN A 23 -7.35 -2.25 9.57
N HIS A 24 -7.66 -1.30 8.69
CA HIS A 24 -8.81 -1.38 7.80
C HIS A 24 -8.68 -2.55 6.82
N ILE A 25 -7.55 -2.68 6.12
CA ILE A 25 -7.34 -3.76 5.14
C ILE A 25 -7.34 -5.13 5.82
N GLN A 26 -6.76 -5.25 7.01
CA GLN A 26 -6.77 -6.47 7.79
C GLN A 26 -8.19 -6.86 8.24
N SER A 27 -9.00 -5.89 8.66
CA SER A 27 -10.35 -6.15 9.17
C SER A 27 -11.40 -6.33 8.08
N VAL A 28 -11.32 -5.55 7.00
CA VAL A 28 -12.33 -5.49 5.93
C VAL A 28 -11.91 -6.31 4.71
N HIS A 29 -10.60 -6.46 4.46
CA HIS A 29 -10.04 -7.21 3.33
C HIS A 29 -8.98 -8.25 3.76
N PRO A 30 -9.28 -9.16 4.71
CA PRO A 30 -8.30 -10.11 5.26
C PRO A 30 -7.68 -11.03 4.20
N GLU A 31 -8.45 -11.37 3.17
CA GLU A 31 -8.02 -12.13 2.00
C GLU A 31 -6.98 -11.40 1.14
N ARG A 32 -7.03 -10.06 1.10
CA ARG A 32 -6.05 -9.22 0.39
C ARG A 32 -4.81 -9.02 1.23
N TYR A 33 -4.98 -8.87 2.55
CA TYR A 33 -3.89 -8.71 3.50
C TYR A 33 -2.90 -9.89 3.50
N THR A 34 -3.37 -11.10 3.20
CA THR A 34 -2.53 -12.31 3.22
C THR A 34 -1.83 -12.63 1.89
N GLN A 35 -2.14 -11.94 0.81
CA GLN A 35 -1.62 -12.25 -0.53
C GLN A 35 -0.50 -11.30 -0.94
N LYS A 36 0.72 -11.78 -1.23
CA LYS A 36 1.80 -10.92 -1.77
C LYS A 36 1.45 -10.29 -3.14
N GLU A 37 0.54 -10.90 -3.90
CA GLU A 37 0.01 -10.33 -5.16
C GLU A 37 -0.68 -8.98 -4.95
N THR A 38 -1.16 -8.74 -3.74
CA THR A 38 -1.70 -7.44 -3.32
C THR A 38 -0.67 -6.33 -3.52
N TRP A 39 0.62 -6.54 -3.25
CA TRP A 39 1.64 -5.49 -3.35
C TRP A 39 1.70 -4.90 -4.76
N VAL A 40 1.57 -5.74 -5.79
CA VAL A 40 1.58 -5.31 -7.19
C VAL A 40 0.37 -4.45 -7.50
N LYS A 41 -0.83 -4.90 -7.12
CA LYS A 41 -2.07 -4.15 -7.36
C LYS A 41 -2.06 -2.81 -6.64
N LEU A 42 -1.68 -2.81 -5.36
CA LEU A 42 -1.57 -1.58 -4.57
C LEU A 42 -0.61 -0.60 -5.19
N TYR A 43 0.57 -1.08 -5.58
CA TYR A 43 1.57 -0.23 -6.21
C TYR A 43 1.02 0.37 -7.50
N GLN A 44 0.43 -0.43 -8.38
CA GLN A 44 -0.15 0.05 -9.64
C GLN A 44 -1.31 1.03 -9.41
N ASP A 45 -2.22 0.72 -8.49
CA ASP A 45 -3.36 1.58 -8.17
C ASP A 45 -2.89 2.92 -7.60
N TYR A 46 -1.91 2.91 -6.69
CA TYR A 46 -1.32 4.14 -6.16
C TYR A 46 -0.62 4.96 -7.24
N ARG A 47 0.15 4.32 -8.14
CA ARG A 47 0.77 5.02 -9.28
C ARG A 47 -0.27 5.58 -10.25
N ASN A 48 -1.35 4.86 -10.51
CA ASN A 48 -2.47 5.30 -11.36
C ASN A 48 -3.26 6.48 -10.75
N LEU A 49 -3.34 6.55 -9.42
CA LEU A 49 -3.91 7.69 -8.70
C LEU A 49 -2.99 8.93 -8.68
N GLY A 50 -1.81 8.85 -9.31
CA GLY A 50 -0.82 9.93 -9.34
C GLY A 50 0.06 10.00 -8.11
N MET A 51 0.06 8.96 -7.27
CA MET A 51 0.90 8.89 -6.07
C MET A 51 2.36 8.60 -6.45
N ASP A 52 3.31 9.24 -5.75
CA ASP A 52 4.73 9.01 -5.99
C ASP A 52 5.15 7.56 -5.70
N GLU A 53 6.17 7.05 -6.40
CA GLU A 53 6.68 5.70 -6.17
C GLU A 53 7.14 5.52 -4.72
N ALA A 54 7.90 6.47 -4.17
CA ALA A 54 8.43 6.35 -2.82
C ALA A 54 7.31 6.30 -1.78
N ILE A 55 6.28 7.13 -1.98
CA ILE A 55 5.08 7.14 -1.11
C ILE A 55 4.34 5.81 -1.26
N SER A 56 4.10 5.35 -2.49
CA SER A 56 3.41 4.08 -2.78
C SER A 56 4.10 2.89 -2.11
N LEU A 57 5.42 2.83 -2.18
CA LEU A 57 6.22 1.77 -1.55
C LEU A 57 6.23 1.88 -0.02
N THR A 58 6.29 3.10 0.51
CA THR A 58 6.20 3.35 1.96
C THR A 58 4.84 2.90 2.48
N VAL A 59 3.75 3.20 1.76
CA VAL A 59 2.41 2.74 2.13
C VAL A 59 2.36 1.21 2.17
N ILE A 60 2.85 0.52 1.14
CA ILE A 60 2.83 -0.95 1.11
C ILE A 60 3.73 -1.52 2.22
N SER A 61 4.85 -0.87 2.52
CA SER A 61 5.76 -1.24 3.62
C SER A 61 5.05 -1.18 4.96
N GLU A 62 4.38 -0.06 5.24
CA GLU A 62 3.56 0.11 6.43
C GLU A 62 2.40 -0.89 6.46
N LEU A 63 1.78 -1.14 5.30
CA LEU A 63 0.59 -1.99 5.22
C LEU A 63 0.87 -3.45 5.53
N PHE A 64 2.02 -3.98 5.09
CA PHE A 64 2.36 -5.39 5.21
C PHE A 64 3.45 -5.67 6.23
N ASN A 65 3.87 -4.64 6.99
CA ASN A 65 5.02 -4.70 7.88
C ASN A 65 6.26 -5.31 7.19
N ALA A 66 6.48 -4.91 5.94
CA ALA A 66 7.54 -5.41 5.07
C ALA A 66 8.50 -4.28 4.74
N THR A 67 9.76 -4.59 4.43
CA THR A 67 10.72 -3.53 4.06
C THR A 67 10.48 -3.03 2.64
N ILE A 68 10.78 -1.75 2.37
CA ILE A 68 10.69 -1.18 1.03
C ILE A 68 11.55 -2.00 0.04
N ASP A 69 12.72 -2.48 0.45
CA ASP A 69 13.59 -3.35 -0.38
C ASP A 69 12.96 -4.70 -0.72
N GLU A 70 12.26 -5.34 0.22
CA GLU A 70 11.52 -6.57 -0.04
C GLU A 70 10.41 -6.32 -1.06
N ILE A 71 9.66 -5.23 -0.89
CA ILE A 71 8.57 -4.86 -1.78
C ILE A 71 9.11 -4.51 -3.16
N LYS A 72 10.16 -3.68 -3.26
CA LYS A 72 10.82 -3.36 -4.53
C LYS A 72 11.32 -4.62 -5.23
N SER A 73 11.97 -5.53 -4.51
CA SER A 73 12.45 -6.80 -5.08
C SER A 73 11.28 -7.63 -5.60
N PHE A 74 10.18 -7.72 -4.85
CA PHE A 74 8.99 -8.44 -5.28
C PHE A 74 8.33 -7.81 -6.52
N LEU A 75 8.18 -6.48 -6.54
CA LEU A 75 7.60 -5.74 -7.67
C LEU A 75 8.46 -5.86 -8.93
N LYS A 76 9.79 -5.75 -8.82
CA LYS A 76 10.74 -5.98 -9.92
C LYS A 76 10.63 -7.40 -10.48
N ASN A 77 10.59 -8.41 -9.60
CA ASN A 77 10.42 -9.80 -10.01
C ASN A 77 9.10 -10.04 -10.75
N LYS A 78 8.06 -9.28 -10.42
CA LYS A 78 6.75 -9.32 -11.07
C LYS A 78 6.62 -8.38 -12.29
N LYS A 79 7.68 -7.65 -12.68
CA LYS A 79 7.69 -6.64 -13.75
C LYS A 79 6.65 -5.52 -13.54
N ALA A 80 6.37 -5.18 -12.29
CA ALA A 80 5.48 -4.11 -11.90
C ALA A 80 6.21 -2.79 -11.58
N LEU A 81 7.55 -2.83 -11.58
CA LEU A 81 8.48 -1.73 -11.38
C LEU A 81 9.37 -1.58 -12.62
#